data_AF-A0A7K2FDH7-F1
#
_entry.id   AF-A0A7K2FDH7-F1
#
_cell.length_a   1.000
_cell.length_b   1.000
_cell.length_c   1.000
_cell.angle_alpha   90.00
_cell.angle_beta   90.00
_cell.angle_gamma   90.00
#
_symmetry.space_group_name_H-M   'P 1'
#
loop_
_entity.id
_entity.type
_entity.pdbx_description
1 polymer ?
#
loop_
_entity_poly.entity_id
_entity_poly.type
_entity_poly.pdbx_seq_one_letter_code
_entity_poly.pdbx_strand_id
1 'polypeptide(L)'
;TLLMLALPGSAYLYQGEELGLPEVADLPAEVLRDPVWQQSGHTRKGRDGCRVPLPWTTTGPSYGFGPGAAWLPQPPSFASYAVEAQAGTEGSVLELYRAALKLRRKLLEGEELSWAPETAPDVLDFRRTPGWRCVTNAGGTTVPLPPGELLLSSKPLTVSGSLPPDTTVWLS
;
A
#
# COMPACT_ATOMS: atom_id res chain seq x y z
N THR A 1 -3.64 1.43 -0.94
CA THR A 1 -3.88 0.24 -1.78
C THR A 1 -5.34 -0.04 -2.07
N LEU A 2 -6.20 -0.23 -1.06
CA LEU A 2 -7.60 -0.64 -1.31
C LEU A 2 -8.37 0.34 -2.22
N LEU A 3 -8.12 1.65 -2.08
CA LEU A 3 -8.67 2.66 -2.99
C LEU A 3 -8.25 2.39 -4.44
N MET A 4 -6.95 2.26 -4.70
CA MET A 4 -6.41 2.00 -6.04
C MET A 4 -6.94 0.69 -6.63
N LEU A 5 -7.03 -0.38 -5.82
CA LEU A 5 -7.60 -1.66 -6.26
C LEU A 5 -9.12 -1.57 -6.53
N ALA A 6 -9.82 -0.60 -5.95
CA ALA A 6 -11.23 -0.37 -6.18
C ALA A 6 -11.56 0.53 -7.38
N LEU A 7 -10.57 1.14 -8.02
CA LEU A 7 -10.79 1.89 -9.25
C LEU A 7 -11.04 0.94 -10.44
N PRO A 8 -11.83 1.36 -11.44
CA PRO A 8 -11.98 0.61 -12.68
C PRO A 8 -10.67 0.59 -13.47
N GLY A 9 -10.50 -0.45 -14.28
CA GLY A 9 -9.31 -0.64 -15.11
C GLY A 9 -8.22 -1.53 -14.49
N SER A 10 -7.05 -1.46 -15.12
CA SER A 10 -5.87 -2.26 -14.72
C SER A 10 -5.18 -1.66 -13.50
N ALA A 11 -4.70 -2.52 -12.61
CA ALA A 11 -3.87 -2.13 -11.46
C ALA A 11 -2.43 -2.60 -11.67
N TYR A 12 -1.48 -1.72 -11.37
CA TYR A 12 -0.05 -2.03 -11.40
C TYR A 12 0.47 -1.91 -9.97
N LEU A 13 1.15 -2.95 -9.50
CA LEU A 13 1.75 -2.99 -8.17
C LEU A 13 3.25 -2.93 -8.31
N TYR A 14 3.91 -2.02 -7.60
CA TYR A 14 5.36 -1.93 -7.58
C TYR A 14 5.98 -2.86 -6.53
N GLN A 15 7.06 -3.54 -6.86
CA GLN A 15 7.69 -4.48 -5.92
C GLN A 15 7.98 -3.84 -4.55
N GLY A 16 7.49 -4.46 -3.48
CA GLY A 16 7.65 -3.96 -2.11
C GLY A 16 6.53 -3.05 -1.62
N GLU A 17 5.65 -2.54 -2.49
CA GLU A 17 4.45 -1.82 -2.04
C GLU A 17 3.51 -2.74 -1.27
N GLU A 18 3.46 -4.02 -1.64
CA GLU A 18 2.68 -5.07 -0.98
C GLU A 18 3.21 -5.41 0.42
N LEU A 19 4.43 -4.98 0.71
CA LEU A 19 5.05 -5.06 2.03
C LEU A 19 4.89 -3.75 2.80
N GLY A 20 4.38 -2.68 2.18
CA GLY A 20 4.32 -1.35 2.78
C GLY A 20 5.71 -0.72 2.97
N LEU A 21 6.68 -1.04 2.11
CA LEU A 21 8.03 -0.51 2.23
C LEU A 21 8.05 1.02 2.07
N PRO A 22 8.64 1.77 3.01
CA PRO A 22 8.89 3.19 2.83
C PRO A 22 10.04 3.42 1.85
N GLU A 23 10.05 4.60 1.21
CA GLU A 23 11.21 5.05 0.46
C GLU A 23 12.42 5.23 1.38
N VAL A 24 13.60 4.74 0.96
CA VAL A 24 14.86 4.98 1.68
C VAL A 24 15.41 6.35 1.29
N ALA A 25 14.87 7.38 1.94
CA ALA A 25 15.15 8.79 1.65
C ALA A 25 16.58 9.23 2.02
N ASP A 26 17.29 8.47 2.85
CA ASP A 26 18.57 8.83 3.48
C ASP A 26 19.78 8.03 2.98
N LEU A 27 19.66 7.30 1.86
CA LEU A 27 20.82 6.64 1.21
C LEU A 27 22.02 7.61 1.07
N PRO A 28 23.22 7.22 1.54
CA PRO A 28 24.43 8.02 1.41
C PRO A 28 24.77 8.32 -0.06
N ALA A 29 25.39 9.47 -0.33
CA ALA A 29 25.69 9.91 -1.70
C ALA A 29 26.65 8.95 -2.42
N GLU A 30 27.58 8.34 -1.68
CA GLU A 30 28.59 7.41 -2.18
C GLU A 30 28.02 6.07 -2.68
N VAL A 31 26.80 5.71 -2.26
CA VAL A 31 26.14 4.48 -2.72
C VAL A 31 25.17 4.72 -3.88
N LEU A 32 24.88 5.98 -4.24
CA LEU A 32 23.96 6.30 -5.33
C LEU A 32 24.47 5.77 -6.68
N ARG A 33 23.56 5.14 -7.43
CA ARG A 33 23.81 4.52 -8.73
C ARG A 33 22.95 5.10 -9.85
N ASP A 34 21.90 5.85 -9.55
CA ASP A 34 21.05 6.48 -10.55
C ASP A 34 21.86 7.52 -11.33
N PRO A 35 21.95 7.43 -12.67
CA PRO A 35 22.65 8.42 -13.49
C PRO A 35 22.18 9.86 -13.26
N VAL A 36 20.95 10.06 -12.79
CA VAL A 36 20.41 11.37 -12.40
C VAL A 36 21.33 12.09 -11.39
N TRP A 37 21.97 11.35 -10.46
CA TRP A 37 22.89 11.94 -9.51
C TRP A 37 24.04 12.66 -10.22
N GLN A 38 24.73 11.97 -11.13
CA GLN A 38 25.85 12.53 -11.89
C GLN A 38 25.40 13.60 -12.89
N GLN A 39 24.34 13.32 -13.65
CA GLN A 39 23.82 14.22 -14.69
C GLN A 39 23.29 15.55 -14.15
N SER A 40 22.82 15.56 -12.89
CA SER A 40 22.36 16.77 -12.22
C SER A 40 23.48 17.57 -11.54
N GLY A 41 24.74 17.15 -11.68
CA GLY A 41 25.85 17.77 -10.95
C GLY A 41 25.69 17.63 -9.44
N HIS A 42 25.22 16.46 -8.97
CA HIS A 42 25.05 16.13 -7.54
C HIS A 42 24.00 16.97 -6.80
N THR A 43 22.94 17.39 -7.51
CA THR A 43 21.84 18.18 -6.92
C THR A 43 20.54 17.40 -6.76
N ARG A 44 20.39 16.28 -7.48
CA ARG A 44 19.19 15.42 -7.42
C ARG A 44 19.59 13.99 -7.12
N LYS A 45 19.14 13.47 -5.98
CA LYS A 45 19.45 12.10 -5.51
C LYS A 45 19.07 11.00 -6.53
N GLY A 46 18.02 11.22 -7.32
CA GLY A 46 17.51 10.23 -8.27
C GLY A 46 16.51 9.27 -7.62
N ARG A 47 16.42 8.05 -8.14
CA ARG A 47 15.36 7.07 -7.82
C ARG A 47 15.87 5.86 -7.04
N ASP A 48 17.10 5.90 -6.52
CA ASP A 48 17.66 4.73 -5.83
C ASP A 48 16.94 4.39 -4.53
N GLY A 49 16.27 5.36 -3.89
CA GLY A 49 15.51 5.15 -2.66
C GLY A 49 14.39 4.10 -2.78
N CYS A 50 13.77 3.98 -3.95
CA CYS A 50 12.76 2.95 -4.23
C CYS A 50 13.33 1.69 -4.90
N ARG A 51 14.65 1.64 -5.16
CA ARG A 51 15.33 0.49 -5.79
C ARG A 51 16.14 -0.35 -4.81
N VAL A 52 16.12 0.01 -3.52
CA VAL A 52 16.76 -0.76 -2.46
C VAL A 52 16.22 -2.20 -2.50
N PRO A 53 17.09 -3.23 -2.51
CA PRO A 53 16.66 -4.62 -2.62
C PRO A 53 15.62 -5.03 -1.58
N LEU A 54 14.73 -5.94 -1.99
CA LEU A 54 13.61 -6.37 -1.16
C LEU A 54 14.09 -7.22 0.03
N PRO A 55 13.50 -7.04 1.22
CA PRO A 55 13.73 -7.92 2.34
C PRO A 55 12.82 -9.17 2.26
N TRP A 56 13.44 -10.33 2.09
CA TRP A 56 12.76 -11.62 2.12
C TRP A 56 12.73 -12.24 3.52
N THR A 57 13.86 -12.14 4.25
CA THR A 57 14.03 -12.64 5.62
C THR A 57 14.26 -11.49 6.59
N THR A 58 14.05 -11.75 7.88
CA THR A 58 14.22 -10.78 8.97
C THR A 58 15.68 -10.55 9.36
N THR A 59 16.58 -11.43 8.89
CA THR A 59 18.01 -11.40 9.22
C THR A 59 18.89 -11.63 7.99
N GLY A 60 20.19 -11.45 8.18
CA GLY A 60 21.22 -11.64 7.14
C GLY A 60 21.70 -10.31 6.54
N PRO A 61 22.81 -10.35 5.79
CA PRO A 61 23.50 -9.15 5.29
C PRO A 61 22.70 -8.36 4.24
N SER A 62 21.68 -8.99 3.65
CA SER A 62 20.74 -8.35 2.72
C SER A 62 19.30 -8.83 2.90
N TYR A 63 18.93 -9.21 4.13
CA TYR A 63 17.59 -9.70 4.44
C TYR A 63 17.11 -10.77 3.46
N GLY A 64 17.99 -11.72 3.12
CA GLY A 64 17.67 -12.83 2.23
C GLY A 64 17.58 -12.48 0.74
N PHE A 65 17.95 -11.27 0.32
CA PHE A 65 18.04 -10.93 -1.11
C PHE A 65 19.14 -11.69 -1.83
N GLY A 66 20.27 -11.92 -1.15
CA GLY A 66 21.37 -12.71 -1.65
C GLY A 66 22.30 -13.19 -0.53
N PRO A 67 23.36 -13.95 -0.86
CA PRO A 67 24.28 -14.51 0.14
C PRO A 67 25.16 -13.47 0.84
N GLY A 68 25.24 -12.24 0.31
CA GLY A 68 26.07 -11.16 0.83
C GLY A 68 25.32 -9.85 0.97
N ALA A 69 26.05 -8.75 1.14
CA ALA A 69 25.48 -7.41 1.18
C ALA A 69 24.82 -7.04 -0.15
N ALA A 70 23.72 -6.29 -0.07
CA ALA A 70 23.01 -5.78 -1.23
C ALA A 70 23.78 -4.63 -1.92
N TRP A 71 23.54 -4.45 -3.22
CA TRP A 71 24.19 -3.39 -4.02
C TRP A 71 23.76 -1.97 -3.63
N LEU A 72 22.56 -1.83 -3.03
CA LEU A 72 22.16 -0.68 -2.22
C LEU A 72 21.94 -1.15 -0.79
N PRO A 73 22.38 -0.38 0.21
CA PRO A 73 22.20 -0.75 1.61
C PRO A 73 20.71 -0.73 1.99
N GLN A 74 20.27 -1.80 2.64
CA GLN A 74 18.94 -1.86 3.25
C GLN A 74 19.01 -1.30 4.67
N PRO A 75 18.06 -0.42 5.07
CA PRO A 75 18.04 0.09 6.44
C PRO A 75 17.65 -1.01 7.44
N PRO A 76 18.04 -0.91 8.72
CA PRO A 76 17.66 -1.87 9.76
C PRO A 76 16.15 -2.11 9.88
N SER A 77 15.35 -1.08 9.60
CA SER A 77 13.88 -1.16 9.63
C SER A 77 13.30 -2.16 8.64
N PHE A 78 13.99 -2.51 7.55
CA PHE A 78 13.48 -3.46 6.56
C PHE A 78 13.21 -4.85 7.14
N ALA A 79 13.86 -5.23 8.24
CA ALA A 79 13.58 -6.48 8.94
C ALA A 79 12.09 -6.65 9.30
N SER A 80 11.42 -5.58 9.77
CA SER A 80 9.98 -5.65 10.13
C SER A 80 9.06 -5.67 8.91
N TYR A 81 9.56 -5.28 7.74
CA TYR A 81 8.81 -5.30 6.49
C TYR A 81 9.07 -6.58 5.67
N ALA A 82 10.00 -7.43 6.10
CA ALA A 82 10.39 -8.63 5.37
C ALA A 82 9.20 -9.55 5.08
N VAL A 83 9.26 -10.27 3.94
CA VAL A 83 8.23 -11.26 3.59
C VAL A 83 8.03 -12.28 4.71
N GLU A 84 9.13 -12.78 5.31
CA GLU A 84 9.10 -13.69 6.47
C GLU A 84 8.32 -13.12 7.66
N ALA A 85 8.40 -11.80 7.92
CA ALA A 85 7.68 -11.17 9.04
C ALA A 85 6.18 -11.02 8.77
N GLN A 86 5.77 -10.90 7.51
CA GLN A 86 4.40 -10.58 7.13
C GLN A 86 3.58 -11.77 6.62
N ALA A 87 4.22 -12.78 6.03
CA ALA A 87 3.53 -13.90 5.42
C ALA A 87 2.81 -14.75 6.48
N GLY A 88 1.49 -14.89 6.34
CA GLY A 88 0.66 -15.60 7.31
C GLY A 88 0.38 -14.83 8.61
N THR A 89 0.93 -13.62 8.76
CA THR A 89 0.67 -12.75 9.92
C THR A 89 -0.63 -11.99 9.70
N GLU A 90 -1.62 -12.24 10.55
CA GLU A 90 -2.91 -11.56 10.50
C GLU A 90 -2.74 -10.04 10.63
N GLY A 91 -3.43 -9.28 9.79
CA GLY A 91 -3.34 -7.82 9.77
C GLY A 91 -2.09 -7.25 9.12
N SER A 92 -1.18 -8.07 8.58
CA SER A 92 -0.02 -7.57 7.82
C SER A 92 -0.44 -6.93 6.49
N VAL A 93 0.40 -6.04 5.96
CA VAL A 93 0.14 -5.39 4.66
C VAL A 93 0.13 -6.43 3.54
N LEU A 94 1.02 -7.42 3.61
CA LEU A 94 1.07 -8.52 2.63
C LEU A 94 -0.24 -9.32 2.61
N GLU A 95 -0.79 -9.67 3.77
CA GLU A 95 -2.06 -10.39 3.84
C GLU A 95 -3.24 -9.51 3.43
N LEU A 96 -3.21 -8.19 3.72
CA LEU A 96 -4.19 -7.24 3.20
C LEU A 96 -4.20 -7.21 1.66
N TYR A 97 -3.03 -7.14 1.03
CA TYR A 97 -2.90 -7.19 -0.43
C TYR A 97 -3.44 -8.51 -1.01
N ARG A 98 -3.09 -9.65 -0.40
CA ARG A 98 -3.59 -10.96 -0.80
C ARG A 98 -5.11 -11.06 -0.70
N ALA A 99 -5.68 -10.59 0.41
CA ALA A 99 -7.13 -10.55 0.63
C ALA A 99 -7.82 -9.64 -0.40
N ALA A 100 -7.30 -8.43 -0.60
CA ALA A 100 -7.84 -7.46 -1.55
C ALA A 100 -7.84 -7.99 -2.99
N LEU A 101 -6.74 -8.59 -3.44
CA LEU A 101 -6.65 -9.15 -4.81
C LEU A 101 -7.56 -10.36 -5.01
N LYS A 102 -7.67 -11.24 -4.00
CA LYS A 102 -8.60 -12.38 -4.04
C LYS A 102 -10.05 -11.91 -4.11
N LEU A 103 -10.41 -10.91 -3.30
CA LEU A 103 -11.76 -10.34 -3.27
C LEU A 103 -12.07 -9.56 -4.55
N ARG A 104 -11.16 -8.69 -5.00
CA ARG A 104 -11.29 -7.93 -6.25
C ARG A 104 -11.60 -8.83 -7.43
N ARG A 105 -10.97 -10.00 -7.53
CA ARG A 105 -11.24 -10.99 -8.60
C ARG A 105 -12.71 -11.38 -8.70
N LYS A 106 -13.45 -11.37 -7.58
CA LYS A 106 -14.88 -11.70 -7.50
C LYS A 106 -15.78 -10.48 -7.72
N LEU A 107 -15.23 -9.27 -7.63
CA LEU A 107 -15.94 -7.99 -7.70
C LEU A 107 -15.70 -7.22 -9.01
N LEU A 108 -15.02 -7.84 -10.00
CA LEU A 108 -14.55 -7.20 -11.24
C LEU A 108 -15.58 -7.16 -12.38
N GLU A 109 -16.87 -7.17 -12.05
CA GLU A 109 -17.89 -7.11 -13.09
C GLU A 109 -18.13 -5.66 -13.50
N GLY A 110 -17.81 -5.34 -14.75
CA GLY A 110 -18.00 -4.01 -15.31
C GLY A 110 -16.99 -2.95 -14.83
N GLU A 111 -17.00 -1.83 -15.53
CA GLU A 111 -16.06 -0.72 -15.31
C GLU A 111 -16.73 0.55 -14.81
N GLU A 112 -18.05 0.50 -14.58
CA GLU A 112 -18.79 1.66 -14.12
C GLU A 112 -18.47 2.00 -12.66
N LEU A 113 -18.41 3.31 -12.41
CA LEU A 113 -18.19 3.91 -11.11
C LEU A 113 -19.19 5.06 -10.95
N SER A 114 -19.86 5.12 -9.80
CA SER A 114 -20.75 6.24 -9.44
C SER A 114 -20.35 6.82 -8.08
N TRP A 115 -20.10 8.11 -8.05
CA TRP A 115 -19.77 8.83 -6.80
C TRP A 115 -21.01 8.98 -5.92
N ALA A 116 -20.81 8.94 -4.60
CA ALA A 116 -21.85 9.36 -3.68
C ALA A 116 -22.17 10.86 -3.88
N PRO A 117 -23.44 11.28 -3.78
CA PRO A 117 -23.83 12.66 -4.04
C PRO A 117 -23.31 13.63 -2.99
N GLU A 118 -23.13 13.17 -1.75
CA GLU A 118 -22.63 13.95 -0.63
C GLU A 118 -21.63 13.11 0.17
N THR A 119 -20.46 13.69 0.44
CA THR A 119 -19.42 13.12 1.31
C THR A 119 -18.86 14.20 2.22
N ALA A 120 -18.30 13.80 3.36
CA ALA A 120 -17.52 14.72 4.19
C ALA A 120 -16.28 15.19 3.40
N PRO A 121 -15.70 16.36 3.75
CA PRO A 121 -14.41 16.76 3.21
C PRO A 121 -13.38 15.65 3.38
N ASP A 122 -12.51 15.48 2.39
CA ASP A 122 -11.46 14.46 2.36
C ASP A 122 -11.94 12.99 2.37
N VAL A 123 -13.24 12.75 2.13
CA VAL A 123 -13.81 11.40 1.98
C VAL A 123 -14.15 11.12 0.52
N LEU A 124 -13.55 10.05 0.00
CA LEU A 124 -13.90 9.46 -1.29
C LEU A 124 -14.90 8.34 -1.06
N ASP A 125 -16.08 8.42 -1.66
CA ASP A 125 -17.11 7.38 -1.60
C ASP A 125 -17.68 7.15 -3.00
N PHE A 126 -17.52 5.93 -3.51
CA PHE A 126 -18.08 5.54 -4.78
C PHE A 126 -18.56 4.09 -4.78
N ARG A 127 -19.57 3.82 -5.62
CA ARG A 127 -20.04 2.48 -5.93
C ARG A 127 -19.44 1.98 -7.24
N ARG A 128 -19.26 0.67 -7.33
CA ARG A 128 -18.78 -0.09 -8.48
C ARG A 128 -19.84 -1.13 -8.85
N THR A 129 -19.98 -1.42 -10.14
CA THR A 129 -20.78 -2.56 -10.60
C THR A 129 -20.23 -3.87 -9.99
N PRO A 130 -21.10 -4.80 -9.55
CA PRO A 130 -22.58 -4.78 -9.62
C PRO A 130 -23.29 -4.20 -8.39
N GLY A 131 -22.61 -3.47 -7.50
CA GLY A 131 -23.27 -2.82 -6.36
C GLY A 131 -22.41 -2.52 -5.14
N TRP A 132 -21.16 -2.99 -5.11
CA TRP A 132 -20.26 -2.79 -3.97
C TRP A 132 -19.71 -1.36 -3.92
N ARG A 133 -19.29 -0.92 -2.74
CA ARG A 133 -18.85 0.45 -2.45
C ARG A 133 -17.41 0.46 -1.93
N CYS A 134 -16.65 1.47 -2.32
CA CYS A 134 -15.37 1.82 -1.71
C CYS A 134 -15.49 3.16 -1.00
N VAL A 135 -15.12 3.22 0.27
CA VAL A 135 -15.09 4.46 1.06
C VAL A 135 -13.68 4.65 1.60
N THR A 136 -13.06 5.79 1.35
CA THR A 136 -11.73 6.14 1.86
C THR A 136 -11.80 7.46 2.60
N ASN A 137 -11.41 7.44 3.88
CA ASN A 137 -11.19 8.63 4.66
C ASN A 137 -9.71 9.04 4.54
N ALA A 138 -9.44 10.09 3.76
CA ALA A 138 -8.12 10.70 3.61
C ALA A 138 -7.96 11.95 4.51
N GLY A 139 -8.95 12.24 5.36
CA GLY A 139 -8.93 13.35 6.30
C GLY A 139 -8.35 12.98 7.66
N GLY A 140 -8.18 13.99 8.51
CA GLY A 140 -7.63 13.84 9.86
C GLY A 140 -8.65 13.52 10.95
N THR A 141 -9.94 13.41 10.61
CA THR A 141 -11.03 13.20 11.58
C THR A 141 -11.83 11.95 11.24
N THR A 142 -12.38 11.29 12.27
CA THR A 142 -13.30 10.17 12.10
C THR A 142 -14.61 10.64 11.49
N VAL A 143 -15.12 9.91 10.51
CA VAL A 143 -16.41 10.18 9.84
C VAL A 143 -17.38 9.02 10.04
N PRO A 144 -18.70 9.22 9.89
CA PRO A 144 -19.67 8.13 9.90
C PRO A 144 -19.39 7.13 8.77
N LEU A 145 -19.49 5.84 9.07
CA LEU A 145 -19.39 4.77 8.09
C LEU A 145 -20.75 4.61 7.38
N PRO A 146 -20.80 4.62 6.03
CA PRO A 146 -22.03 4.32 5.30
C PRO A 146 -22.55 2.91 5.56
N PRO A 147 -23.87 2.65 5.38
CA PRO A 147 -24.43 1.32 5.55
C PRO A 147 -23.90 0.34 4.48
N GLY A 148 -23.76 -0.92 4.87
CA GLY A 148 -23.31 -2.03 4.03
C GLY A 148 -22.62 -3.11 4.87
N GLU A 149 -22.49 -4.31 4.32
CA GLU A 149 -21.68 -5.37 4.97
C GLU A 149 -20.20 -5.09 4.72
N LEU A 150 -19.37 -5.14 5.77
CA LEU A 150 -17.93 -4.94 5.63
C LEU A 150 -17.28 -6.12 4.89
N LEU A 151 -16.82 -5.88 3.67
CA LEU A 151 -16.09 -6.88 2.89
C LEU A 151 -14.60 -6.88 3.19
N LEU A 152 -14.00 -5.71 3.34
CA LEU A 152 -12.58 -5.55 3.65
C LEU A 152 -12.30 -4.16 4.24
N SER A 153 -11.30 -4.06 5.13
CA SER A 153 -10.81 -2.79 5.66
C SER A 153 -9.29 -2.74 5.67
N SER A 154 -8.71 -1.57 5.43
CA SER A 154 -7.26 -1.38 5.50
C SER A 154 -6.72 -1.29 6.93
N LYS A 155 -7.59 -1.02 7.91
CA LYS A 155 -7.28 -0.98 9.36
C LYS A 155 -8.46 -1.55 10.17
N PRO A 156 -8.22 -2.07 11.38
CA PRO A 156 -9.33 -2.49 12.26
C PRO A 156 -10.31 -1.34 12.53
N LEU A 157 -11.61 -1.61 12.41
CA LEU A 157 -12.68 -0.67 12.78
C LEU A 157 -13.05 -0.90 14.25
N THR A 158 -12.56 -0.05 15.15
CA THR A 158 -12.72 -0.23 16.60
C THR A 158 -14.02 0.36 17.16
N VAL A 159 -14.60 1.33 16.46
CA VAL A 159 -15.85 1.99 16.84
C VAL A 159 -16.93 1.65 15.81
N SER A 160 -18.02 1.07 16.27
CA SER A 160 -19.14 0.68 15.42
C SER A 160 -19.69 1.89 14.65
N GLY A 161 -19.96 1.71 13.35
CA GLY A 161 -20.51 2.75 12.49
C GLY A 161 -19.58 3.93 12.20
N SER A 162 -18.27 3.79 12.46
CA SER A 162 -17.29 4.86 12.28
C SER A 162 -16.15 4.46 11.35
N LEU A 163 -15.70 5.39 10.52
CA LEU A 163 -14.54 5.25 9.63
C LEU A 163 -13.41 6.20 10.10
N PRO A 164 -12.35 5.68 10.74
CA PRO A 164 -11.25 6.51 11.24
C PRO A 164 -10.39 7.09 10.09
N PRO A 165 -9.52 8.08 10.39
CA PRO A 165 -8.53 8.60 9.45
C PRO A 165 -7.68 7.53 8.77
N ASP A 166 -7.18 7.85 7.57
CA ASP A 166 -6.27 7.00 6.79
C ASP A 166 -6.76 5.56 6.63
N THR A 167 -8.07 5.41 6.39
CA THR A 167 -8.73 4.09 6.32
C THR A 167 -9.60 4.00 5.09
N THR A 168 -9.42 2.91 4.35
CA THR A 168 -10.29 2.52 3.24
C THR A 168 -11.07 1.26 3.63
N VAL A 169 -12.34 1.22 3.28
CA VAL A 169 -13.22 0.05 3.41
C VAL A 169 -13.89 -0.28 2.09
N TRP A 170 -14.16 -1.56 1.87
CA TRP A 170 -15.07 -2.05 0.84
C TRP A 170 -16.33 -2.60 1.51
N LEU A 171 -17.49 -2.21 1.00
CA LEU A 171 -18.80 -2.63 1.50
C LEU A 171 -19.62 -3.29 0.37
N SER A 172 -20.48 -4.27 0.67
CA SER A 172 -21.47 -4.78 -0.30
C SER A 172 -22.78 -4.00 -0.26
#